data_AF-A0A6S8B8Q1-F1
#
_entry.id   AF-A0A6S8B8Q1-F1
#
_cell.length_a   1.000
_cell.length_b   1.000
_cell.length_c   1.000
_cell.angle_alpha   90.00
_cell.angle_beta   90.00
_cell.angle_gamma   90.00
#
_symmetry.space_group_name_H-M   'P 1'
#
loop_
_entity.id
_entity.type
_entity.pdbx_description
1 polymer ?
#
loop_
_entity_poly.entity_id
_entity_poly.type
_entity_poly.pdbx_seq_one_letter_code
_entity_poly.pdbx_strand_id
1 'polypeptide(L)'
;MSKIGAIVGIAVVCCCVKPSGGFQASTTVLKIRRFQDNGISSLSKSCFDRRIIVKLKSTEDFVERYDPCASVYGCSPPGPGDERNTQLALPPGHDDEIPVVVGVGLVGCGRIGKVHLETLSRASGARVVIVSNPDVKKAEDAAKMFNVAEWTSNEDEVIEHPDVEAVWICSPSAYHASQIIKCAKNNKHVFCEKPVATNLNETISAIRAMERKNLKLMIALQRRFDPSFQRVKTGILRGEIGEPILVKLCSRDPAPPPARYVKGSGGIFKDQAIHDLDMSRFFMASEPTEILASGMTCVSDDILHLDGPEKYDTATIIVRFANGREAIIDVCRQAPYGYDQRAEVLGTKGMLCTDNMHPTTASLYTRERYGSADHPYDFFMSRYREAYAAETRAFVECLVYDRPTPISGQDGLVALIMAIAAGKSAEERRWVSFAEILGGDESDAGPWIKGARALLGKELMERSDIVAVFQILDVERDGYISTFNIKEALNRLGEYPSNAELTRLVRIADVDNDGRLSAQDFEDLFCAFLRVRQ
;
A
#
# COMPACT_ATOMS: atom_id res chain seq x y z
N MET A 1 37.20 -14.71 -12.96
CA MET A 1 35.99 -14.57 -12.12
C MET A 1 35.06 -13.61 -12.83
N SER A 2 34.09 -14.20 -13.52
CA SER A 2 33.40 -13.72 -14.73
C SER A 2 32.14 -12.92 -14.40
N LYS A 3 31.48 -12.34 -15.42
CA LYS A 3 30.15 -11.69 -15.40
C LYS A 3 29.14 -12.36 -14.44
N ILE A 4 29.27 -13.66 -14.22
CA ILE A 4 28.50 -14.49 -13.27
C ILE A 4 28.58 -13.95 -11.82
N GLY A 5 29.70 -13.42 -11.35
CA GLY A 5 29.82 -12.90 -9.98
C GLY A 5 29.05 -11.60 -9.74
N ALA A 6 28.98 -10.72 -10.75
CA ALA A 6 28.19 -9.49 -10.70
C ALA A 6 26.69 -9.80 -10.87
N ILE A 7 26.36 -10.74 -11.75
CA ILE A 7 25.00 -11.28 -11.91
C ILE A 7 24.51 -11.90 -10.60
N VAL A 8 25.36 -12.63 -9.86
CA VAL A 8 25.01 -13.17 -8.53
C VAL A 8 24.86 -12.05 -7.51
N GLY A 9 25.69 -11.01 -7.53
CA GLY A 9 25.53 -9.84 -6.65
C GLY A 9 24.20 -9.09 -6.85
N ILE A 10 23.82 -8.85 -8.11
CA ILE A 10 22.56 -8.16 -8.45
C ILE A 10 21.36 -9.10 -8.31
N ALA A 11 21.51 -10.40 -8.60
CA ALA A 11 20.47 -11.39 -8.31
C ALA A 11 20.28 -11.61 -6.81
N VAL A 12 21.31 -11.47 -5.97
CA VAL A 12 21.17 -11.42 -4.52
C VAL A 12 20.41 -10.17 -4.12
N VAL A 13 20.74 -8.99 -4.66
CA VAL A 13 19.93 -7.77 -4.45
C VAL A 13 18.47 -8.01 -4.85
N CYS A 14 18.19 -8.59 -6.02
CA CYS A 14 16.82 -8.79 -6.51
C CYS A 14 16.05 -9.95 -5.84
N CYS A 15 16.70 -11.05 -5.46
CA CYS A 15 16.07 -12.14 -4.72
C CYS A 15 15.78 -11.77 -3.27
N CYS A 16 16.53 -10.79 -2.75
CA CYS A 16 16.40 -10.31 -1.40
C CYS A 16 15.43 -9.09 -1.36
N VAL A 17 15.40 -8.23 -2.38
CA VAL A 17 14.40 -7.15 -2.53
C VAL A 17 13.06 -7.77 -2.96
N LYS A 18 12.19 -8.08 -1.98
CA LYS A 18 10.77 -8.35 -2.26
C LYS A 18 10.04 -7.04 -2.62
N PRO A 19 9.00 -7.08 -3.48
CA PRO A 19 8.13 -5.91 -3.76
C PRO A 19 7.43 -5.34 -2.52
N SER A 20 7.50 -6.04 -1.39
CA SER A 20 7.02 -5.66 -0.08
C SER A 20 8.24 -5.58 0.85
N GLY A 21 8.68 -4.36 1.19
CA GLY A 21 9.91 -4.07 1.92
C GLY A 21 10.09 -4.93 3.19
N GLY A 22 10.95 -5.93 3.12
CA GLY A 22 11.22 -6.84 4.22
C GLY A 22 12.08 -8.02 3.78
N PHE A 23 13.36 -7.96 4.12
CA PHE A 23 14.37 -8.96 3.79
C PHE A 23 14.41 -10.06 4.85
N GLN A 24 14.30 -11.32 4.42
CA GLN A 24 14.59 -12.48 5.25
C GLN A 24 15.89 -13.11 4.75
N ALA A 25 16.94 -13.09 5.57
CA ALA A 25 18.16 -13.84 5.31
C ALA A 25 17.88 -15.32 5.57
N SER A 26 17.63 -16.10 4.51
CA SER A 26 17.84 -17.55 4.56
C SER A 26 19.29 -17.81 4.20
N THR A 27 20.06 -18.28 5.18
CA THR A 27 21.45 -18.71 5.02
C THR A 27 21.52 -19.96 4.14
N THR A 28 21.38 -19.80 2.83
CA THR A 28 21.88 -20.79 1.86
C THR A 28 23.05 -20.18 1.12
N VAL A 29 24.18 -20.07 1.83
CA VAL A 29 25.47 -19.83 1.17
C VAL A 29 25.80 -21.07 0.36
N LEU A 30 25.71 -20.93 -0.97
CA LEU A 30 26.42 -21.81 -1.91
C LEU A 30 27.90 -21.81 -1.52
N LYS A 31 28.34 -22.84 -0.79
CA LYS A 31 29.76 -23.14 -0.62
C LYS A 31 30.33 -23.41 -2.02
N ILE A 32 30.95 -22.38 -2.60
CA ILE A 32 31.86 -22.54 -3.73
C ILE A 32 33.03 -23.37 -3.18
N ARG A 33 33.01 -24.69 -3.41
CA ARG A 33 34.16 -25.56 -3.18
C ARG A 33 35.30 -25.02 -4.04
N ARG A 34 36.36 -24.51 -3.40
CA ARG A 34 37.66 -24.35 -4.04
C ARG A 34 38.12 -25.74 -4.49
N PHE A 35 38.18 -25.97 -5.80
CA PHE A 35 39.15 -26.90 -6.35
C PHE A 35 40.54 -26.34 -6.01
N GLN A 36 41.23 -26.96 -5.06
CA GLN A 36 42.66 -26.76 -4.87
C GLN A 36 43.39 -27.79 -5.72
N ASP A 37 44.12 -27.29 -6.72
CA ASP A 37 45.19 -28.06 -7.34
C ASP A 37 46.32 -28.28 -6.34
N ASN A 38 46.93 -29.45 -6.51
CA ASN A 38 47.99 -30.03 -5.71
C ASN A 38 49.21 -29.12 -5.51
N GLY A 39 49.81 -29.23 -4.32
CA GLY A 39 51.26 -29.39 -4.24
C GLY A 39 52.03 -28.41 -3.35
N ILE A 40 52.64 -29.00 -2.33
CA ILE A 40 53.98 -28.71 -1.82
C ILE A 40 54.10 -27.75 -0.61
N SER A 41 54.16 -28.42 0.55
CA SER A 41 55.16 -28.34 1.63
C SER A 41 55.24 -27.13 2.56
N SER A 42 54.87 -27.43 3.81
CA SER A 42 55.75 -27.39 4.99
C SER A 42 55.87 -26.11 5.81
N LEU A 43 55.78 -26.37 7.12
CA LEU A 43 56.39 -25.71 8.27
C LEU A 43 55.52 -24.82 9.17
N SER A 44 55.82 -25.03 10.45
CA SER A 44 55.05 -24.83 11.67
C SER A 44 55.30 -23.47 12.37
N LYS A 45 54.48 -23.25 13.42
CA LYS A 45 54.78 -22.59 14.72
C LYS A 45 54.52 -21.07 14.88
N SER A 46 53.57 -20.82 15.79
CA SER A 46 53.62 -19.95 17.00
C SER A 46 53.71 -18.42 16.94
N CYS A 47 52.73 -17.81 17.64
CA CYS A 47 52.81 -16.71 18.63
C CYS A 47 53.25 -15.27 18.27
N PHE A 48 52.68 -14.37 19.08
CA PHE A 48 53.01 -12.96 19.38
C PHE A 48 52.38 -11.83 18.53
N ASP A 49 51.30 -11.27 19.07
CA ASP A 49 51.22 -9.90 19.61
C ASP A 49 52.11 -8.84 18.93
N ARG A 50 51.48 -7.79 18.38
CA ARG A 50 52.06 -6.43 18.31
C ARG A 50 51.00 -5.39 17.95
N ARG A 51 50.74 -4.53 18.94
CA ARG A 51 50.21 -3.17 18.79
C ARG A 51 51.12 -2.36 17.86
N ILE A 52 50.54 -1.57 16.96
CA ILE A 52 51.21 -0.39 16.39
C ILE A 52 50.31 0.82 16.64
N ILE A 53 50.79 1.68 17.53
CA ILE A 53 50.43 3.08 17.67
C ILE A 53 51.41 3.85 16.79
N VAL A 54 50.92 4.67 15.85
CA VAL A 54 51.64 5.86 15.38
C VAL A 54 50.66 7.03 15.39
N LYS A 55 51.14 8.13 15.97
CA LYS A 55 50.44 9.37 16.32
C LYS A 55 51.08 10.50 15.50
N LEU A 56 50.28 11.55 15.24
CA LEU A 56 50.64 12.92 14.79
C LEU A 56 50.74 13.13 13.26
N LYS A 57 50.29 14.23 12.65
CA LYS A 57 50.05 15.60 13.15
C LYS A 57 49.08 16.40 12.24
N SER A 58 48.50 17.42 12.84
CA SER A 58 47.53 18.43 12.41
C SER A 58 47.80 19.20 11.12
N THR A 59 46.74 19.70 10.49
CA THR A 59 46.58 21.13 10.14
C THR A 59 45.10 21.51 10.24
N GLU A 60 44.86 22.70 10.79
CA GLU A 60 43.58 23.27 11.21
C GLU A 60 42.90 24.07 10.07
N ASP A 61 41.65 24.44 10.37
CA ASP A 61 40.84 25.54 9.81
C ASP A 61 39.95 25.27 8.58
N PHE A 62 38.65 25.00 8.84
CA PHE A 62 37.64 26.07 8.85
C PHE A 62 36.33 25.55 9.48
N VAL A 63 35.89 26.23 10.53
CA VAL A 63 34.58 26.08 11.18
C VAL A 63 33.72 27.23 10.69
N GLU A 64 32.59 26.94 10.05
CA GLU A 64 31.40 27.80 10.18
C GLU A 64 30.15 26.91 10.28
N ARG A 65 29.48 27.05 11.42
CA ARG A 65 28.18 26.48 11.72
C ARG A 65 27.14 27.26 10.92
N TYR A 66 26.12 26.60 10.36
CA TYR A 66 24.79 27.19 10.28
C TYR A 66 23.70 26.12 10.19
N ASP A 67 22.88 26.10 11.23
CA ASP A 67 21.51 25.58 11.39
C ASP A 67 20.86 26.63 12.34
N PRO A 68 19.54 26.94 12.36
CA PRO A 68 18.40 26.40 11.63
C PRO A 68 17.42 27.47 11.09
N CYS A 69 16.39 27.00 10.38
CA CYS A 69 15.03 27.56 10.26
C CYS A 69 14.72 28.87 11.03
N ALA A 70 14.53 29.98 10.30
CA ALA A 70 13.75 31.13 10.75
C ALA A 70 13.38 32.04 9.55
N SER A 71 12.11 32.03 9.12
CA SER A 71 11.31 33.19 8.67
C SER A 71 10.26 32.82 7.60
N VAL A 72 9.08 32.36 8.05
CA VAL A 72 7.84 32.53 7.30
C VAL A 72 6.87 33.25 8.23
N TYR A 73 7.01 34.58 8.32
CA TYR A 73 5.96 35.56 8.62
C TYR A 73 6.57 36.94 8.43
N GLY A 74 6.04 37.72 7.47
CA GLY A 74 6.52 39.07 7.22
C GLY A 74 6.01 39.64 5.90
N CYS A 75 4.70 39.92 5.82
CA CYS A 75 4.14 40.79 4.78
C CYS A 75 4.74 42.20 4.88
N SER A 76 5.15 42.77 3.75
CA SER A 76 5.23 44.21 3.49
C SER A 76 5.14 44.47 1.97
N PRO A 77 4.58 45.61 1.54
CA PRO A 77 3.92 45.79 0.24
C PRO A 77 4.91 46.05 -0.91
N PRO A 78 4.50 45.89 -2.19
CA PRO A 78 5.39 46.14 -3.32
C PRO A 78 5.57 47.64 -3.54
N GLY A 79 6.83 48.08 -3.64
CA GLY A 79 7.19 49.38 -4.21
C GLY A 79 7.13 49.35 -5.75
N PRO A 80 6.93 50.50 -6.41
CA PRO A 80 6.62 50.54 -7.83
C PRO A 80 7.88 50.55 -8.71
N GLY A 81 7.83 49.76 -9.79
CA GLY A 81 8.55 50.03 -11.03
C GLY A 81 9.94 49.39 -11.19
N ASP A 82 10.00 48.25 -11.89
CA ASP A 82 10.93 48.08 -13.02
C ASP A 82 10.42 46.94 -13.90
N GLU A 83 9.81 47.30 -15.03
CA GLU A 83 9.42 46.37 -16.10
C GLU A 83 10.68 45.91 -16.84
N ARG A 84 11.25 44.77 -16.44
CA ARG A 84 12.15 44.00 -17.31
C ARG A 84 11.75 42.54 -17.36
N ASN A 85 11.07 42.27 -18.45
CA ASN A 85 10.70 40.99 -19.04
C ASN A 85 11.85 39.97 -18.98
N THR A 86 11.77 39.02 -18.05
CA THR A 86 12.48 37.74 -18.12
C THR A 86 11.43 36.62 -18.15
N GLN A 87 10.88 36.38 -19.34
CA GLN A 87 10.34 35.07 -19.68
C GLN A 87 11.44 34.03 -19.46
N LEU A 88 11.32 33.25 -18.39
CA LEU A 88 11.93 31.93 -18.36
C LEU A 88 11.22 31.12 -19.44
N ALA A 89 11.84 31.04 -20.62
CA ALA A 89 11.41 30.15 -21.68
C ALA A 89 11.50 28.71 -21.16
N LEU A 90 10.33 28.09 -20.96
CA LEU A 90 10.21 26.65 -20.86
C LEU A 90 10.69 26.03 -22.17
N PRO A 91 11.35 24.85 -22.14
CA PRO A 91 11.79 24.18 -23.35
C PRO A 91 10.58 23.89 -24.27
N PRO A 92 10.70 24.09 -25.60
CA PRO A 92 9.62 23.76 -26.52
C PRO A 92 9.59 22.25 -26.75
N GLY A 93 8.45 21.62 -26.47
CA GLY A 93 8.18 20.24 -26.88
C GLY A 93 7.58 19.34 -25.81
N HIS A 94 6.31 19.58 -25.47
CA HIS A 94 5.33 18.49 -25.43
C HIS A 94 4.09 19.10 -26.06
N ASP A 95 3.61 18.50 -27.15
CA ASP A 95 2.34 18.89 -27.75
C ASP A 95 1.28 18.96 -26.65
N ASP A 96 0.38 19.95 -26.74
CA ASP A 96 -0.86 20.03 -25.97
C ASP A 96 -1.72 18.80 -26.29
N GLU A 97 -1.32 17.62 -25.82
CA GLU A 97 -2.15 16.43 -25.85
C GLU A 97 -3.37 16.74 -25.01
N ILE A 98 -4.52 16.76 -25.69
CA ILE A 98 -5.83 16.75 -25.04
C ILE A 98 -5.75 15.69 -23.94
N PRO A 99 -5.96 16.05 -22.66
CA PRO A 99 -5.80 15.10 -21.57
C PRO A 99 -6.66 13.88 -21.90
N VAL A 100 -6.06 12.69 -21.88
CA VAL A 100 -6.78 11.43 -22.14
C VAL A 100 -7.97 11.38 -21.18
N VAL A 101 -9.19 11.51 -21.71
CA VAL A 101 -10.41 11.48 -20.91
C VAL A 101 -10.96 10.06 -20.94
N VAL A 102 -10.86 9.37 -19.80
CA VAL A 102 -11.32 7.99 -19.68
C VAL A 102 -12.84 7.95 -19.54
N GLY A 103 -13.52 7.18 -20.38
CA GLY A 103 -14.95 6.92 -20.22
C GLY A 103 -15.22 6.03 -19.02
N VAL A 104 -16.03 6.49 -18.06
CA VAL A 104 -16.31 5.73 -16.83
C VAL A 104 -17.79 5.42 -16.67
N GLY A 105 -18.07 4.18 -16.26
CA GLY A 105 -19.39 3.73 -15.84
C GLY A 105 -19.43 3.55 -14.32
N LEU A 106 -20.60 3.71 -13.70
CA LEU A 106 -20.78 3.43 -12.27
C LEU A 106 -21.96 2.51 -12.00
N VAL A 107 -21.68 1.39 -11.34
CA VAL A 107 -22.67 0.41 -10.89
C VAL A 107 -22.96 0.64 -9.41
N GLY A 108 -24.18 1.08 -9.09
CA GLY A 108 -24.65 1.30 -7.72
C GLY A 108 -24.59 2.75 -7.26
N CYS A 109 -25.56 3.56 -7.68
CA CYS A 109 -25.72 4.97 -7.23
C CYS A 109 -26.29 5.12 -5.81
N GLY A 110 -25.84 4.29 -4.88
CA GLY A 110 -26.18 4.39 -3.46
C GLY A 110 -25.47 5.55 -2.77
N ARG A 111 -25.36 5.49 -1.44
CA ARG A 111 -24.65 6.52 -0.65
C ARG A 111 -23.21 6.72 -1.14
N ILE A 112 -22.44 5.64 -1.22
CA ILE A 112 -21.03 5.65 -1.63
C ILE A 112 -20.86 5.98 -3.12
N GLY A 113 -21.69 5.40 -4.00
CA GLY A 113 -21.63 5.70 -5.43
C GLY A 113 -21.76 7.21 -5.73
N LYS A 114 -22.63 7.93 -5.01
CA LYS A 114 -22.76 9.39 -5.15
C LYS A 114 -21.50 10.17 -4.74
N VAL A 115 -20.70 9.64 -3.81
CA VAL A 115 -19.43 10.25 -3.38
C VAL A 115 -18.40 10.19 -4.49
N HIS A 116 -18.26 9.01 -5.10
CA HIS A 116 -17.38 8.83 -6.24
C HIS A 116 -17.87 9.66 -7.42
N LEU A 117 -19.19 9.72 -7.70
CA LEU A 117 -19.74 10.59 -8.74
C LEU A 117 -19.45 12.07 -8.51
N GLU A 118 -19.50 12.56 -7.27
CA GLU A 118 -19.13 13.95 -6.96
C GLU A 118 -17.68 14.23 -7.37
N THR A 119 -16.77 13.28 -7.16
CA THR A 119 -15.36 13.45 -7.53
C THR A 119 -15.13 13.24 -9.02
N LEU A 120 -15.75 12.20 -9.62
CA LEU A 120 -15.64 11.89 -11.04
C LEU A 120 -16.19 13.02 -11.91
N SER A 121 -17.33 13.63 -11.54
CA SER A 121 -17.91 14.76 -12.26
C SER A 121 -17.05 16.03 -12.28
N ARG A 122 -16.03 16.10 -11.40
CA ARG A 122 -15.07 17.21 -11.33
C ARG A 122 -13.67 16.83 -11.83
N ALA A 123 -13.44 15.55 -12.17
CA ALA A 123 -12.13 15.07 -12.58
C ALA A 123 -11.92 15.32 -14.08
N SER A 124 -10.89 16.07 -14.45
CA SER A 124 -10.58 16.37 -15.86
C SER A 124 -10.17 15.14 -16.69
N GLY A 125 -9.67 14.08 -16.03
CA GLY A 125 -9.26 12.83 -16.68
C GLY A 125 -10.36 11.78 -16.82
N ALA A 126 -11.61 12.08 -16.44
CA ALA A 126 -12.72 11.12 -16.49
C ALA A 126 -14.00 11.77 -17.02
N ARG A 127 -14.74 11.01 -17.83
CA ARG A 127 -16.09 11.38 -18.28
C ARG A 127 -17.06 10.28 -17.86
N VAL A 128 -17.99 10.62 -16.96
CA VAL A 128 -19.03 9.68 -16.55
C VAL A 128 -20.02 9.51 -17.70
N VAL A 129 -20.08 8.30 -18.24
CA VAL A 129 -20.89 7.95 -19.42
C VAL A 129 -22.30 7.54 -18.99
N ILE A 130 -22.36 6.53 -18.11
CA ILE A 130 -23.59 5.88 -17.71
C ILE A 130 -23.52 5.44 -16.24
N VAL A 131 -24.64 5.53 -15.55
CA VAL A 131 -24.77 5.09 -14.16
C VAL A 131 -25.94 4.13 -13.96
N SER A 132 -25.83 3.18 -13.03
CA SER A 132 -26.91 2.25 -12.72
C SER A 132 -27.29 2.17 -11.24
N ASN A 133 -28.56 1.82 -11.03
CA ASN A 133 -29.10 1.38 -9.75
C ASN A 133 -30.35 0.53 -10.02
N PRO A 134 -30.53 -0.64 -9.38
CA PRO A 134 -31.75 -1.45 -9.56
C PRO A 134 -33.05 -0.66 -9.30
N ASP A 135 -32.99 0.32 -8.41
CA ASP A 135 -33.99 1.37 -8.30
C ASP A 135 -33.64 2.49 -9.29
N VAL A 136 -34.22 2.41 -10.50
CA VAL A 136 -33.92 3.34 -11.61
C VAL A 136 -34.09 4.80 -11.22
N LYS A 137 -34.99 5.11 -10.28
CA LYS A 137 -35.20 6.48 -9.82
C LYS A 137 -33.96 7.04 -9.14
N LYS A 138 -33.25 6.22 -8.37
CA LYS A 138 -31.96 6.61 -7.75
C LYS A 138 -30.87 6.86 -8.79
N ALA A 139 -30.86 6.09 -9.89
CA ALA A 139 -29.93 6.29 -10.99
C ALA A 139 -30.24 7.61 -11.73
N GLU A 140 -31.52 7.86 -12.06
CA GLU A 140 -31.98 9.10 -12.67
C GLU A 140 -31.64 10.33 -11.81
N ASP A 141 -31.92 10.27 -10.50
CA ASP A 141 -31.66 11.40 -9.59
C ASP A 141 -30.15 11.67 -9.45
N ALA A 142 -29.31 10.63 -9.43
CA ALA A 142 -27.86 10.80 -9.42
C ALA A 142 -27.34 11.36 -10.75
N ALA A 143 -27.84 10.86 -11.88
CA ALA A 143 -27.46 11.34 -13.21
C ALA A 143 -27.80 12.84 -13.38
N LYS A 144 -29.00 13.27 -12.97
CA LYS A 144 -29.39 14.69 -12.97
C LYS A 144 -28.53 15.54 -12.03
N MET A 145 -28.22 15.03 -10.85
CA MET A 145 -27.42 15.74 -9.85
C MET A 145 -25.99 16.01 -10.32
N PHE A 146 -25.41 15.09 -11.09
CA PHE A 146 -24.01 15.14 -11.52
C PHE A 146 -23.84 15.32 -13.04
N ASN A 147 -24.92 15.66 -13.75
CA ASN A 147 -24.96 15.86 -15.20
C ASN A 147 -24.41 14.67 -16.03
N VAL A 148 -24.79 13.44 -15.66
CA VAL A 148 -24.50 12.24 -16.45
C VAL A 148 -25.55 12.07 -17.54
N ALA A 149 -25.11 11.77 -18.77
CA ALA A 149 -25.99 11.67 -19.93
C ALA A 149 -26.95 10.46 -19.86
N GLU A 150 -26.46 9.31 -19.38
CA GLU A 150 -27.21 8.06 -19.41
C GLU A 150 -27.37 7.45 -18.02
N TRP A 151 -28.52 6.81 -17.79
CA TRP A 151 -28.80 6.04 -16.57
C TRP A 151 -29.68 4.83 -16.87
N THR A 152 -29.55 3.79 -16.06
CA THR A 152 -30.26 2.53 -16.27
C THR A 152 -30.54 1.80 -14.95
N SER A 153 -31.49 0.86 -14.95
CA SER A 153 -31.63 -0.11 -13.86
C SER A 153 -30.75 -1.34 -14.01
N ASN A 154 -30.09 -1.52 -15.16
CA ASN A 154 -29.35 -2.71 -15.50
C ASN A 154 -27.84 -2.47 -15.41
N GLU A 155 -27.13 -3.26 -14.61
CA GLU A 155 -25.67 -3.18 -14.51
C GLU A 155 -24.96 -3.61 -15.80
N ASP A 156 -25.54 -4.54 -16.57
CA ASP A 156 -24.90 -5.08 -17.77
C ASP A 156 -24.80 -4.00 -18.86
N GLU A 157 -25.79 -3.11 -18.96
CA GLU A 157 -25.75 -1.95 -19.85
C GLU A 157 -24.59 -0.99 -19.53
N VAL A 158 -24.19 -0.87 -18.26
CA VAL A 158 -23.00 -0.08 -17.87
C VAL A 158 -21.71 -0.81 -18.26
N ILE A 159 -21.65 -2.11 -17.99
CA ILE A 159 -20.43 -2.93 -18.18
C ILE A 159 -20.15 -3.17 -19.66
N GLU A 160 -21.19 -3.29 -20.48
CA GLU A 160 -21.10 -3.58 -21.91
C GLU A 160 -21.06 -2.30 -22.76
N HIS A 161 -21.26 -1.11 -22.16
CA HIS A 161 -21.28 0.15 -22.88
C HIS A 161 -19.99 0.36 -23.69
N PRO A 162 -20.07 0.71 -24.98
CA PRO A 162 -18.89 0.86 -25.85
C PRO A 162 -17.97 1.99 -25.40
N ASP A 163 -18.52 3.10 -24.92
CA ASP A 163 -17.75 4.27 -24.48
C ASP A 163 -17.25 4.18 -23.02
N VAL A 164 -17.49 3.08 -22.31
CA VAL A 164 -16.99 2.86 -20.95
C VAL A 164 -15.69 2.08 -21.01
N GLU A 165 -14.63 2.57 -20.39
CA GLU A 165 -13.32 1.94 -20.29
C GLU A 165 -13.03 1.43 -18.88
N ALA A 166 -13.59 2.11 -17.87
CA ALA A 166 -13.47 1.72 -16.46
C ALA A 166 -14.83 1.74 -15.75
N VAL A 167 -15.04 0.79 -14.83
CA VAL A 167 -16.27 0.67 -14.05
C VAL A 167 -15.99 0.87 -12.57
N TRP A 168 -16.72 1.79 -11.94
CA TRP A 168 -16.82 1.91 -10.49
C TRP A 168 -17.92 1.00 -9.97
N ILE A 169 -17.54 -0.01 -9.20
CA ILE A 169 -18.45 -0.95 -8.54
C ILE A 169 -18.68 -0.46 -7.11
N CYS A 170 -19.87 0.09 -6.88
CA CYS A 170 -20.35 0.63 -5.60
C CYS A 170 -21.66 -0.06 -5.15
N SER A 171 -21.89 -1.28 -5.64
CA SER A 171 -23.06 -2.08 -5.34
C SER A 171 -22.92 -2.76 -3.96
N PRO A 172 -23.91 -3.55 -3.48
CA PRO A 172 -23.69 -4.36 -2.28
C PRO A 172 -22.60 -5.42 -2.49
N SER A 173 -21.79 -5.69 -1.46
CA SER A 173 -20.59 -6.54 -1.53
C SER A 173 -20.83 -7.97 -2.05
N ALA A 174 -22.07 -8.47 -1.99
CA ALA A 174 -22.45 -9.77 -2.54
C ALA A 174 -22.37 -9.85 -4.08
N TYR A 175 -22.35 -8.70 -4.78
CA TYR A 175 -22.31 -8.65 -6.25
C TYR A 175 -20.95 -8.28 -6.82
N HIS A 176 -20.01 -7.83 -5.97
CA HIS A 176 -18.72 -7.30 -6.41
C HIS A 176 -17.91 -8.29 -7.26
N ALA A 177 -17.70 -9.53 -6.78
CA ALA A 177 -16.90 -10.51 -7.50
C ALA A 177 -17.48 -10.87 -8.88
N SER A 178 -18.80 -11.06 -8.98
CA SER A 178 -19.44 -11.37 -10.27
C SER A 178 -19.37 -10.18 -11.23
N GLN A 179 -19.57 -8.95 -10.74
CA GLN A 179 -19.42 -7.72 -11.52
C GLN A 179 -17.97 -7.50 -11.99
N ILE A 180 -16.96 -7.75 -11.15
CA ILE A 180 -15.53 -7.69 -11.54
C ILE A 180 -15.25 -8.69 -12.67
N ILE A 181 -15.73 -9.94 -12.54
CA ILE A 181 -15.54 -10.96 -13.57
C ILE A 181 -16.22 -10.57 -14.89
N LYS A 182 -17.42 -9.97 -14.84
CA LYS A 182 -18.10 -9.43 -16.03
C LYS A 182 -17.31 -8.28 -16.67
N CYS A 183 -16.76 -7.36 -15.87
CA CYS A 183 -15.89 -6.28 -16.35
C CYS A 183 -14.65 -6.84 -17.05
N ALA A 184 -14.00 -7.85 -16.46
CA ALA A 184 -12.84 -8.51 -17.07
C ALA A 184 -13.17 -9.14 -18.44
N LYS A 185 -14.35 -9.78 -18.56
CA LYS A 185 -14.83 -10.35 -19.84
C LYS A 185 -15.04 -9.28 -20.92
N ASN A 186 -15.47 -8.09 -20.51
CA ASN A 186 -15.70 -6.94 -21.39
C ASN A 186 -14.48 -6.00 -21.51
N ASN A 187 -13.30 -6.42 -21.04
CA ASN A 187 -12.05 -5.67 -21.05
C ASN A 187 -12.15 -4.27 -20.39
N LYS A 188 -12.90 -4.16 -19.28
CA LYS A 188 -13.04 -2.91 -18.52
C LYS A 188 -12.12 -2.90 -17.30
N HIS A 189 -11.46 -1.79 -17.04
CA HIS A 189 -10.77 -1.55 -15.76
C HIS A 189 -11.78 -1.41 -14.61
N VAL A 190 -11.35 -1.67 -13.38
CA VAL A 190 -12.29 -1.70 -12.24
C VAL A 190 -11.75 -0.98 -11.01
N PHE A 191 -12.58 -0.08 -10.48
CA PHE A 191 -12.54 0.34 -9.07
C PHE A 191 -13.65 -0.39 -8.33
N CYS A 192 -13.33 -1.07 -7.24
CA CYS A 192 -14.31 -1.83 -6.47
C CYS A 192 -14.34 -1.42 -5.01
N GLU A 193 -15.53 -1.12 -4.50
CA GLU A 193 -15.75 -0.95 -3.07
C GLU A 193 -15.38 -2.21 -2.28
N LYS A 194 -15.06 -2.02 -1.00
CA LYS A 194 -14.66 -3.14 -0.13
C LYS A 194 -15.88 -3.93 0.38
N PRO A 195 -15.69 -5.20 0.75
CA PRO A 195 -14.65 -6.11 0.29
C PRO A 195 -14.92 -6.58 -1.16
N VAL A 196 -13.93 -7.22 -1.80
CA VAL A 196 -14.11 -7.84 -3.14
C VAL A 196 -15.21 -8.91 -3.13
N ALA A 197 -15.26 -9.72 -2.07
CA ALA A 197 -16.34 -10.64 -1.76
C ALA A 197 -16.29 -10.99 -0.27
N THR A 198 -17.30 -11.69 0.23
CA THR A 198 -17.32 -12.22 1.61
C THR A 198 -16.61 -13.57 1.74
N ASN A 199 -16.25 -14.21 0.62
CA ASN A 199 -15.52 -15.48 0.57
C ASN A 199 -14.24 -15.42 -0.28
N LEU A 200 -13.32 -16.30 0.08
CA LEU A 200 -11.97 -16.35 -0.46
C LEU A 200 -11.93 -16.78 -1.93
N ASN A 201 -12.70 -17.80 -2.31
CA ASN A 201 -12.67 -18.37 -3.67
C ASN A 201 -13.19 -17.39 -4.72
N GLU A 202 -14.27 -16.67 -4.43
CA GLU A 202 -14.80 -15.63 -5.31
C GLU A 202 -13.81 -14.47 -5.44
N THR A 203 -13.21 -14.04 -4.32
CA THR A 203 -12.18 -12.99 -4.33
C THR A 203 -11.01 -13.37 -5.23
N ILE A 204 -10.44 -14.57 -5.05
CA ILE A 204 -9.35 -15.08 -5.88
C ILE A 204 -9.77 -15.16 -7.36
N SER A 205 -10.98 -15.65 -7.63
CA SER A 205 -11.49 -15.80 -9.00
C SER A 205 -11.64 -14.46 -9.72
N ALA A 206 -12.14 -13.43 -9.01
CA ALA A 206 -12.30 -12.08 -9.50
C ALA A 206 -10.95 -11.40 -9.80
N ILE A 207 -10.00 -11.48 -8.87
CA ILE A 207 -8.65 -10.91 -9.05
C ILE A 207 -7.95 -11.56 -10.24
N ARG A 208 -7.95 -12.90 -10.31
CA ARG A 208 -7.35 -13.64 -11.43
C ARG A 208 -7.98 -13.28 -12.79
N ALA A 209 -9.28 -12.97 -12.81
CA ALA A 209 -9.95 -12.58 -14.05
C ALA A 209 -9.39 -11.25 -14.60
N MET A 210 -9.11 -10.29 -13.72
CA MET A 210 -8.50 -9.02 -14.08
C MET A 210 -7.03 -9.19 -14.49
N GLU A 211 -6.25 -9.97 -13.73
CA GLU A 211 -4.83 -10.23 -14.00
C GLU A 211 -4.61 -10.89 -15.36
N ARG A 212 -5.40 -11.93 -15.70
CA ARG A 212 -5.30 -12.63 -17.01
C ARG A 212 -5.51 -11.72 -18.21
N LYS A 213 -6.18 -10.58 -18.01
CA LYS A 213 -6.47 -9.59 -19.06
C LYS A 213 -5.55 -8.37 -18.98
N ASN A 214 -4.61 -8.34 -18.04
CA ASN A 214 -3.77 -7.19 -17.73
C ASN A 214 -4.60 -5.91 -17.47
N LEU A 215 -5.74 -6.05 -16.79
CA LEU A 215 -6.63 -4.94 -16.46
C LEU A 215 -6.35 -4.43 -15.05
N LYS A 216 -6.31 -3.10 -14.89
CA LYS A 216 -6.21 -2.45 -13.58
C LYS A 216 -7.42 -2.77 -12.71
N LEU A 217 -7.15 -3.25 -11.50
CA LEU A 217 -8.13 -3.46 -10.42
C LEU A 217 -7.65 -2.69 -9.18
N MET A 218 -8.47 -1.75 -8.71
CA MET A 218 -8.23 -1.03 -7.46
C MET A 218 -9.33 -1.37 -6.44
N ILE A 219 -8.92 -1.70 -5.21
CA ILE A 219 -9.85 -1.97 -4.10
C ILE A 219 -9.94 -0.74 -3.20
N ALA A 220 -11.16 -0.32 -2.85
CA ALA A 220 -11.43 0.88 -2.05
C ALA A 220 -11.09 0.66 -0.56
N LEU A 221 -9.80 0.72 -0.23
CA LEU A 221 -9.31 0.81 1.14
C LEU A 221 -8.94 2.28 1.41
N GLN A 222 -9.96 3.13 1.31
CA GLN A 222 -9.92 4.60 1.38
C GLN A 222 -9.12 5.17 2.55
N ARG A 223 -9.02 4.48 3.70
CA ARG A 223 -8.20 4.95 4.83
C ARG A 223 -6.73 5.15 4.45
N ARG A 224 -6.20 4.39 3.48
CA ARG A 224 -4.86 4.65 2.95
C ARG A 224 -4.74 6.03 2.31
N PHE A 225 -5.81 6.68 1.88
CA PHE A 225 -5.81 8.02 1.28
C PHE A 225 -6.20 9.14 2.24
N ASP A 226 -6.43 8.83 3.52
CA ASP A 226 -6.61 9.84 4.55
C ASP A 226 -5.31 10.69 4.68
N PRO A 227 -5.38 12.02 4.65
CA PRO A 227 -4.19 12.87 4.71
C PRO A 227 -3.32 12.65 5.97
N SER A 228 -3.94 12.37 7.12
CA SER A 228 -3.23 12.14 8.37
C SER A 228 -2.53 10.78 8.34
N PHE A 229 -3.19 9.73 7.86
CA PHE A 229 -2.57 8.42 7.69
C PHE A 229 -1.48 8.42 6.60
N GLN A 230 -1.65 9.18 5.52
CA GLN A 230 -0.62 9.39 4.50
C GLN A 230 0.61 10.11 5.07
N ARG A 231 0.43 11.09 5.97
CA ARG A 231 1.55 11.74 6.67
C ARG A 231 2.30 10.76 7.57
N VAL A 232 1.59 9.87 8.27
CA VAL A 232 2.22 8.79 9.05
C VAL A 232 3.03 7.87 8.13
N LYS A 233 2.44 7.38 7.04
CA LYS A 233 3.14 6.52 6.08
C LYS A 233 4.37 7.19 5.50
N THR A 234 4.25 8.45 5.09
CA THR A 234 5.37 9.23 4.55
C THR A 234 6.50 9.37 5.58
N GLY A 235 6.17 9.60 6.85
CA GLY A 235 7.17 9.68 7.92
C GLY A 235 7.89 8.35 8.18
N ILE A 236 7.17 7.23 8.09
CA ILE A 236 7.76 5.88 8.13
C ILE A 236 8.75 5.71 6.97
N LEU A 237 8.32 6.04 5.73
CA LEU A 237 9.17 5.90 4.53
C LEU A 237 10.40 6.82 4.57
N ARG A 238 10.30 7.99 5.20
CA ARG A 238 11.41 8.92 5.42
C ARG A 238 12.33 8.55 6.59
N GLY A 239 12.00 7.49 7.33
CA GLY A 239 12.77 7.06 8.49
C GLY A 239 12.69 8.01 9.70
N GLU A 240 11.67 8.88 9.77
CA GLU A 240 11.49 9.87 10.85
C GLU A 240 11.39 9.20 12.23
N ILE A 241 10.84 7.99 12.28
CA ILE A 241 10.74 7.18 13.50
C ILE A 241 11.72 6.00 13.53
N GLY A 242 12.64 5.92 12.56
CA GLY A 242 13.44 4.71 12.31
C GLY A 242 12.57 3.51 11.91
N GLU A 243 12.97 2.29 12.27
CA GLU A 243 12.20 1.08 11.98
C GLU A 243 10.94 0.97 12.86
N PRO A 244 9.75 0.65 12.30
CA PRO A 244 8.56 0.35 13.08
C PRO A 244 8.77 -0.80 14.08
N ILE A 245 8.27 -0.63 15.29
CA ILE A 245 8.32 -1.58 16.40
C ILE A 245 6.93 -2.11 16.73
N LEU A 246 5.95 -1.21 16.89
CA LEU A 246 4.58 -1.53 17.29
C LEU A 246 3.62 -0.56 16.60
N VAL A 247 2.55 -1.11 16.03
CA VAL A 247 1.42 -0.34 15.51
C VAL A 247 0.24 -0.52 16.46
N LYS A 248 -0.41 0.57 16.88
CA LYS A 248 -1.71 0.51 17.55
C LYS A 248 -2.75 1.24 16.72
N LEU A 249 -3.91 0.61 16.57
CA LEU A 249 -5.05 1.17 15.87
C LEU A 249 -6.28 1.07 16.75
N CYS A 250 -7.06 2.14 16.78
CA CYS A 250 -8.36 2.18 17.42
C CYS A 250 -9.37 2.60 16.35
N SER A 251 -10.45 1.82 16.17
CA SER A 251 -11.53 2.16 15.24
C SER A 251 -12.89 1.88 15.86
N ARG A 252 -13.55 2.93 16.33
CA ARG A 252 -14.87 2.85 16.98
C ARG A 252 -15.88 3.69 16.21
N ASP A 253 -16.99 3.07 15.82
CA ASP A 253 -18.07 3.73 15.11
C ASP A 253 -18.99 4.45 16.11
N PRO A 254 -19.67 5.54 15.72
CA PRO A 254 -20.54 6.29 16.64
C PRO A 254 -21.79 5.51 17.06
N ALA A 255 -22.27 4.60 16.21
CA ALA A 255 -23.43 3.75 16.46
C ALA A 255 -23.38 2.47 15.62
N PRO A 256 -23.95 1.35 16.12
CA PRO A 256 -24.00 0.11 15.37
C PRO A 256 -24.90 0.23 14.13
N PRO A 257 -24.61 -0.51 13.04
CA PRO A 257 -25.55 -0.64 11.94
C PRO A 257 -26.79 -1.45 12.39
N PRO A 258 -27.93 -1.36 11.68
CA PRO A 258 -29.11 -2.17 11.98
C PRO A 258 -28.78 -3.67 11.95
N ALA A 259 -29.37 -4.48 12.86
CA ALA A 259 -29.13 -5.93 12.93
C ALA A 259 -29.37 -6.67 11.58
N ARG A 260 -30.35 -6.20 10.79
CA ARG A 260 -30.61 -6.72 9.43
C ARG A 260 -29.46 -6.54 8.45
N TYR A 261 -28.60 -5.54 8.66
CA TYR A 261 -27.37 -5.34 7.88
C TYR A 261 -26.25 -6.22 8.40
N VAL A 262 -26.15 -6.38 9.72
CA VAL A 262 -25.12 -7.24 10.34
C VAL A 262 -25.24 -8.67 9.86
N LYS A 263 -26.46 -9.20 9.77
CA LYS A 263 -26.74 -10.53 9.23
C LYS A 263 -26.30 -10.64 7.77
N GLY A 264 -25.28 -11.45 7.50
CA GLY A 264 -24.70 -11.64 6.18
C GLY A 264 -23.62 -10.63 5.78
N SER A 265 -23.26 -9.68 6.66
CA SER A 265 -22.14 -8.76 6.44
C SER A 265 -20.77 -9.45 6.60
N GLY A 266 -20.74 -10.62 7.24
CA GLY A 266 -19.50 -11.28 7.62
C GLY A 266 -18.94 -10.83 8.96
N GLY A 267 -19.70 -10.04 9.71
CA GLY A 267 -19.41 -9.65 11.09
C GLY A 267 -18.40 -8.52 11.23
N ILE A 268 -18.08 -8.15 12.47
CA ILE A 268 -17.22 -7.00 12.79
C ILE A 268 -15.85 -7.05 12.10
N PHE A 269 -15.27 -8.24 11.92
CA PHE A 269 -13.94 -8.39 11.33
C PHE A 269 -13.92 -8.09 9.81
N LYS A 270 -14.92 -8.54 9.06
CA LYS A 270 -14.97 -8.34 7.59
C LYS A 270 -15.56 -6.99 7.20
N ASP A 271 -16.48 -6.45 8.00
CA ASP A 271 -17.16 -5.20 7.68
C ASP A 271 -16.42 -3.97 8.24
N GLN A 272 -15.94 -4.02 9.49
CA GLN A 272 -15.32 -2.85 10.15
C GLN A 272 -13.80 -3.01 10.25
N ALA A 273 -13.32 -4.07 10.92
CA ALA A 273 -11.90 -4.23 11.22
C ALA A 273 -11.03 -4.45 9.97
N ILE A 274 -11.60 -4.81 8.83
CA ILE A 274 -10.87 -4.98 7.56
C ILE A 274 -10.03 -3.75 7.20
N HIS A 275 -10.51 -2.54 7.53
CA HIS A 275 -9.75 -1.32 7.33
C HIS A 275 -8.53 -1.25 8.24
N ASP A 276 -8.67 -1.62 9.51
CA ASP A 276 -7.58 -1.59 10.48
C ASP A 276 -6.57 -2.72 10.23
N LEU A 277 -7.04 -3.89 9.79
CA LEU A 277 -6.19 -4.99 9.35
C LEU A 277 -5.34 -4.56 8.15
N ASP A 278 -5.94 -3.90 7.16
CA ASP A 278 -5.21 -3.29 6.06
C ASP A 278 -4.21 -2.22 6.52
N MET A 279 -4.66 -1.27 7.34
CA MET A 279 -3.82 -0.18 7.85
C MET A 279 -2.65 -0.69 8.68
N SER A 280 -2.83 -1.78 9.43
CA SER A 280 -1.75 -2.40 10.22
C SER A 280 -0.63 -2.90 9.32
N ARG A 281 -0.97 -3.57 8.21
CA ARG A 281 -0.02 -4.00 7.18
C ARG A 281 0.60 -2.81 6.45
N PHE A 282 -0.21 -1.81 6.13
CA PHE A 282 0.25 -0.59 5.46
C PHE A 282 1.30 0.17 6.29
N PHE A 283 1.10 0.33 7.60
CA PHE A 283 2.04 1.00 8.49
C PHE A 283 3.25 0.13 8.86
N MET A 284 3.02 -1.15 9.16
CA MET A 284 4.14 -2.06 9.48
C MET A 284 5.08 -2.26 8.28
N ALA A 285 4.58 -2.03 7.05
CA ALA A 285 5.31 -2.26 5.80
C ALA A 285 5.87 -3.69 5.70
N SER A 286 5.26 -4.63 6.41
CA SER A 286 5.65 -6.03 6.49
C SER A 286 4.42 -6.88 6.32
N GLU A 287 4.65 -8.13 5.94
CA GLU A 287 3.58 -9.07 5.67
C GLU A 287 3.14 -9.78 6.94
N PRO A 288 1.83 -9.90 7.19
CA PRO A 288 1.31 -10.46 8.43
C PRO A 288 1.45 -12.00 8.36
N THR A 289 1.63 -12.69 9.50
CA THR A 289 1.86 -14.15 9.56
C THR A 289 0.77 -14.90 10.31
N GLU A 290 0.34 -14.37 11.45
CA GLU A 290 -0.69 -14.97 12.30
C GLU A 290 -1.44 -13.89 13.09
N ILE A 291 -2.60 -14.26 13.63
CA ILE A 291 -3.50 -13.36 14.34
C ILE A 291 -4.08 -14.02 15.59
N LEU A 292 -4.24 -13.23 16.65
CA LEU A 292 -5.02 -13.57 17.83
C LEU A 292 -6.14 -12.54 17.98
N ALA A 293 -7.38 -12.98 18.09
CA ALA A 293 -8.52 -12.10 18.24
C ALA A 293 -9.48 -12.58 19.33
N SER A 294 -10.20 -11.63 19.92
CA SER A 294 -11.31 -11.87 20.83
C SER A 294 -12.49 -10.98 20.44
N GLY A 295 -13.68 -11.56 20.34
CA GLY A 295 -14.93 -10.86 20.04
C GLY A 295 -15.90 -10.91 21.21
N MET A 296 -16.64 -9.81 21.40
CA MET A 296 -17.62 -9.61 22.47
C MET A 296 -18.87 -8.92 21.93
N THR A 297 -19.97 -9.08 22.65
CA THR A 297 -21.23 -8.34 22.44
C THR A 297 -21.44 -7.47 23.68
N CYS A 298 -21.14 -6.19 23.57
CA CYS A 298 -21.16 -5.22 24.66
C CYS A 298 -22.13 -4.06 24.41
N VAL A 299 -22.69 -3.96 23.20
CA VAL A 299 -23.47 -2.82 22.74
C VAL A 299 -24.91 -3.22 22.43
N SER A 300 -25.13 -4.27 21.63
CA SER A 300 -26.46 -4.62 21.13
C SER A 300 -26.74 -6.10 21.29
N ASP A 301 -27.69 -6.43 22.16
CA ASP A 301 -28.16 -7.81 22.35
C ASP A 301 -28.91 -8.34 21.10
N ASP A 302 -29.37 -7.45 20.22
CA ASP A 302 -30.08 -7.80 18.98
C ASP A 302 -29.23 -8.63 18.01
N ILE A 303 -27.90 -8.63 18.14
CA ILE A 303 -27.02 -9.45 17.30
C ILE A 303 -26.50 -10.70 18.01
N LEU A 304 -26.75 -10.86 19.32
CA LEU A 304 -26.21 -11.96 20.12
C LEU A 304 -26.61 -13.35 19.59
N HIS A 305 -27.78 -13.42 18.95
CA HIS A 305 -28.34 -14.65 18.38
C HIS A 305 -27.80 -14.99 16.99
N LEU A 306 -26.95 -14.15 16.39
CA LEU A 306 -26.32 -14.43 15.10
C LEU A 306 -25.17 -15.44 15.24
N ASP A 307 -24.84 -16.10 14.13
CA ASP A 307 -23.81 -17.14 14.11
C ASP A 307 -22.40 -16.56 13.98
N GLY A 308 -21.44 -17.29 14.53
CA GLY A 308 -20.01 -17.02 14.38
C GLY A 308 -19.62 -15.58 14.72
N PRO A 309 -18.77 -14.93 13.90
CA PRO A 309 -18.32 -13.56 14.16
C PRO A 309 -19.37 -12.45 14.01
N GLU A 310 -20.59 -12.76 13.52
CA GLU A 310 -21.64 -11.74 13.34
C GLU A 310 -22.27 -11.30 14.65
N LYS A 311 -22.15 -12.10 15.72
CA LYS A 311 -22.64 -11.73 17.06
C LYS A 311 -21.80 -10.69 17.79
N TYR A 312 -20.60 -10.38 17.29
CA TYR A 312 -19.68 -9.46 17.96
C TYR A 312 -19.91 -8.01 17.52
N ASP A 313 -19.98 -7.09 18.48
CA ASP A 313 -20.00 -5.64 18.27
C ASP A 313 -18.72 -4.94 18.79
N THR A 314 -17.88 -5.68 19.51
CA THR A 314 -16.62 -5.20 20.09
C THR A 314 -15.56 -6.27 19.92
N ALA A 315 -14.34 -5.92 19.51
CA ALA A 315 -13.25 -6.87 19.38
C ALA A 315 -11.88 -6.28 19.67
N THR A 316 -10.96 -7.15 20.09
CA THR A 316 -9.53 -6.86 20.22
C THR A 316 -8.74 -7.85 19.38
N ILE A 317 -7.67 -7.38 18.74
CA ILE A 317 -6.90 -8.13 17.76
C ILE A 317 -5.41 -7.84 17.94
N ILE A 318 -4.58 -8.88 17.88
CA ILE A 318 -3.12 -8.80 17.79
C ILE A 318 -2.69 -9.49 16.50
N VAL A 319 -1.94 -8.78 15.66
CA VAL A 319 -1.38 -9.29 14.40
C VAL A 319 0.13 -9.41 14.55
N ARG A 320 0.70 -10.55 14.17
CA ARG A 320 2.15 -10.72 14.02
C ARG A 320 2.58 -10.60 12.58
N PHE A 321 3.79 -10.10 12.38
CA PHE A 321 4.38 -9.85 11.07
C PHE A 321 5.68 -10.62 10.87
N ALA A 322 6.04 -10.85 9.61
CA ALA A 322 7.23 -11.61 9.22
C ALA A 322 8.56 -10.99 9.70
N ASN A 323 8.55 -9.71 10.06
CA ASN A 323 9.69 -8.99 10.65
C ASN A 323 9.75 -9.14 12.19
N GLY A 324 8.91 -10.00 12.78
CA GLY A 324 8.87 -10.25 14.22
C GLY A 324 8.24 -9.11 15.03
N ARG A 325 7.52 -8.19 14.38
CA ARG A 325 6.80 -7.09 15.02
C ARG A 325 5.32 -7.39 15.12
N GLU A 326 4.62 -6.57 15.89
CA GLU A 326 3.20 -6.76 16.18
C GLU A 326 2.39 -5.48 15.91
N ALA A 327 1.10 -5.67 15.67
CA ALA A 327 0.10 -4.62 15.73
C ALA A 327 -1.01 -5.01 16.72
N ILE A 328 -1.56 -4.02 17.42
CA ILE A 328 -2.71 -4.17 18.32
C ILE A 328 -3.84 -3.32 17.78
N ILE A 329 -5.02 -3.90 17.68
CA ILE A 329 -6.22 -3.24 17.14
C ILE A 329 -7.36 -3.43 18.11
N ASP A 330 -8.06 -2.35 18.46
CA ASP A 330 -9.37 -2.41 19.10
C ASP A 330 -10.45 -1.81 18.18
N VAL A 331 -11.57 -2.53 18.07
CA VAL A 331 -12.73 -2.10 17.29
C VAL A 331 -14.01 -2.19 18.11
N CYS A 332 -14.89 -1.22 17.93
CA CYS A 332 -16.20 -1.18 18.58
C CYS A 332 -17.23 -0.58 17.63
N ARG A 333 -18.45 -1.10 17.65
CA ARG A 333 -19.58 -0.53 16.89
C ARG A 333 -20.16 0.73 17.53
N GLN A 334 -19.77 1.06 18.75
CA GLN A 334 -20.26 2.26 19.43
C GLN A 334 -19.19 3.00 20.26
N ALA A 335 -19.00 4.26 19.92
CA ALA A 335 -18.36 5.30 20.69
C ALA A 335 -19.34 6.48 20.76
N PRO A 336 -20.02 6.70 21.90
CA PRO A 336 -21.12 7.67 21.98
C PRO A 336 -20.68 9.13 21.76
N TYR A 337 -19.38 9.38 21.69
CA TYR A 337 -18.78 10.69 21.46
C TYR A 337 -18.42 10.96 20.00
N GLY A 338 -18.66 10.04 19.05
CA GLY A 338 -18.30 10.18 17.63
C GLY A 338 -17.33 9.10 17.16
N TYR A 339 -16.78 9.27 15.95
CA TYR A 339 -15.74 8.37 15.44
C TYR A 339 -14.47 8.46 16.29
N ASP A 340 -13.96 7.29 16.69
CA ASP A 340 -12.64 7.15 17.30
C ASP A 340 -11.72 6.34 16.37
N GLN A 341 -10.90 7.01 15.56
CA GLN A 341 -10.10 6.42 14.50
C GLN A 341 -8.65 6.91 14.58
N ARG A 342 -7.92 6.35 15.54
CA ARG A 342 -6.56 6.79 15.89
C ARG A 342 -5.52 5.74 15.52
N ALA A 343 -4.33 6.21 15.19
CA ALA A 343 -3.17 5.37 14.96
C ALA A 343 -1.98 5.85 15.79
N GLU A 344 -1.17 4.91 16.26
CA GLU A 344 0.14 5.13 16.88
C GLU A 344 1.13 4.18 16.23
N VAL A 345 2.23 4.70 15.72
CA VAL A 345 3.33 3.89 15.18
C VAL A 345 4.59 4.24 15.94
N LEU A 346 4.96 3.37 16.88
CA LEU A 346 6.23 3.46 17.60
C LEU A 346 7.33 2.88 16.72
N GLY A 347 8.41 3.64 16.56
CA GLY A 347 9.63 3.18 15.90
C GLY A 347 10.86 3.36 16.78
N THR A 348 11.99 2.84 16.32
CA THR A 348 13.28 2.86 17.02
C THR A 348 13.82 4.25 17.37
N LYS A 349 13.36 5.31 16.70
CA LYS A 349 13.85 6.70 16.88
C LYS A 349 12.76 7.69 17.27
N GLY A 350 11.50 7.27 17.33
CA GLY A 350 10.39 8.17 17.58
C GLY A 350 9.03 7.52 17.41
N MET A 351 8.00 8.33 17.36
CA MET A 351 6.63 7.88 17.21
C MET A 351 5.84 8.89 16.38
N LEU A 352 4.97 8.39 15.50
CA LEU A 352 3.95 9.20 14.81
C LEU A 352 2.58 8.72 15.27
N CYS A 353 1.69 9.67 15.54
CA CYS A 353 0.32 9.37 15.93
C CYS A 353 -0.68 10.28 15.23
N THR A 354 -1.92 9.83 15.13
CA THR A 354 -3.05 10.62 14.65
C THR A 354 -4.11 10.69 15.73
N ASP A 355 -4.76 11.84 15.84
CA ASP A 355 -5.94 12.05 16.68
C ASP A 355 -7.23 12.12 15.84
N ASN A 356 -8.36 12.18 16.52
CA ASN A 356 -9.66 12.30 15.88
C ASN A 356 -9.86 13.65 15.20
N MET A 357 -10.54 13.65 14.05
CA MET A 357 -10.91 14.86 13.35
C MET A 357 -12.20 15.45 13.91
N HIS A 358 -12.18 16.75 14.16
CA HIS A 358 -13.32 17.53 14.62
C HIS A 358 -13.85 18.44 13.50
N PRO A 359 -15.15 18.80 13.51
CA PRO A 359 -15.73 19.75 12.57
C PRO A 359 -15.06 21.13 12.57
N THR A 360 -14.58 21.58 13.73
CA THR A 360 -13.90 22.85 13.89
C THR A 360 -12.66 22.71 14.78
N THR A 361 -11.77 23.70 14.72
CA THR A 361 -10.63 23.83 15.62
C THR A 361 -10.97 24.61 16.90
N ALA A 362 -12.25 24.94 17.12
CA ALA A 362 -12.67 25.70 18.28
C ALA A 362 -12.47 24.88 19.56
N SER A 363 -12.04 25.55 20.63
CA SER A 363 -11.89 24.95 21.95
C SER A 363 -12.78 25.67 22.96
N LEU A 364 -13.36 24.90 23.88
CA LEU A 364 -14.22 25.41 24.94
C LEU A 364 -13.53 25.25 26.30
N TYR A 365 -13.42 26.36 27.02
CA TYR A 365 -12.77 26.44 28.33
C TYR A 365 -13.76 27.01 29.35
N THR A 366 -14.51 26.13 30.02
CA THR A 366 -15.37 26.46 31.16
C THR A 366 -14.91 25.71 32.40
N ARG A 367 -15.57 25.92 33.54
CA ARG A 367 -15.28 25.15 34.76
C ARG A 367 -15.58 23.66 34.58
N GLU A 368 -16.55 23.34 33.73
CA GLU A 368 -17.07 21.98 33.50
C GLU A 368 -16.44 21.29 32.29
N ARG A 369 -15.87 22.04 31.32
CA ARG A 369 -15.33 21.49 30.08
C ARG A 369 -14.03 22.18 29.66
N TYR A 370 -13.05 21.38 29.24
CA TYR A 370 -11.78 21.82 28.70
C TYR A 370 -11.42 20.98 27.47
N GLY A 371 -11.08 21.60 26.35
CA GLY A 371 -10.65 20.92 25.11
C GLY A 371 -11.50 21.30 23.89
N SER A 372 -11.56 20.41 22.90
CA SER A 372 -12.35 20.62 21.66
C SER A 372 -13.79 21.01 21.99
N ALA A 373 -14.29 22.07 21.33
CA ALA A 373 -15.65 22.58 21.52
C ALA A 373 -16.71 21.64 20.91
N ASP A 374 -16.33 20.90 19.87
CA ASP A 374 -17.19 19.97 19.15
C ASP A 374 -16.76 18.52 19.40
N HIS A 375 -17.70 17.60 19.28
CA HIS A 375 -17.39 16.18 19.20
C HIS A 375 -16.61 15.87 17.91
N PRO A 376 -15.81 14.79 17.87
CA PRO A 376 -15.35 14.22 16.61
C PRO A 376 -16.50 14.05 15.61
N TYR A 377 -16.17 14.00 14.32
CA TYR A 377 -17.17 13.65 13.32
C TYR A 377 -17.92 12.36 13.71
N ASP A 378 -19.22 12.33 13.44
CA ASP A 378 -20.13 11.21 13.75
C ASP A 378 -20.72 10.57 12.48
N PHE A 379 -20.28 11.02 11.31
CA PHE A 379 -20.67 10.45 10.03
C PHE A 379 -19.45 10.20 9.14
N PHE A 380 -19.28 8.97 8.67
CA PHE A 380 -18.07 8.56 7.96
C PHE A 380 -17.84 9.38 6.69
N MET A 381 -18.91 9.87 6.06
CA MET A 381 -18.82 10.74 4.89
C MET A 381 -18.19 12.08 5.21
N SER A 382 -18.49 12.64 6.37
CA SER A 382 -17.86 13.88 6.83
C SER A 382 -16.39 13.59 7.20
N ARG A 383 -16.15 12.47 7.89
CA ARG A 383 -14.80 12.06 8.32
C ARG A 383 -13.85 11.74 7.17
N TYR A 384 -14.32 11.08 6.11
CA TYR A 384 -13.49 10.53 5.03
C TYR A 384 -13.73 11.17 3.66
N ARG A 385 -14.44 12.30 3.57
CA ARG A 385 -14.74 12.97 2.29
C ARG A 385 -13.49 13.13 1.41
N GLU A 386 -12.42 13.63 2.01
CA GLU A 386 -11.14 13.87 1.32
C GLU A 386 -10.47 12.57 0.88
N ALA A 387 -10.55 11.53 1.71
CA ALA A 387 -9.99 10.21 1.42
C ALA A 387 -10.70 9.53 0.22
N TYR A 388 -12.04 9.54 0.19
CA TYR A 388 -12.82 9.05 -0.96
C TYR A 388 -12.54 9.83 -2.24
N ALA A 389 -12.38 11.15 -2.12
CA ALA A 389 -12.05 11.98 -3.27
C ALA A 389 -10.61 11.69 -3.77
N ALA A 390 -9.67 11.48 -2.85
CA ALA A 390 -8.28 11.18 -3.18
C ALA A 390 -8.11 9.80 -3.81
N GLU A 391 -8.79 8.75 -3.33
CA GLU A 391 -8.71 7.41 -3.95
C GLU A 391 -9.34 7.39 -5.34
N THR A 392 -10.44 8.14 -5.54
CA THR A 392 -11.09 8.26 -6.85
C THR A 392 -10.16 8.92 -7.85
N ARG A 393 -9.55 10.05 -7.47
CA ARG A 393 -8.56 10.75 -8.31
C ARG A 393 -7.36 9.87 -8.61
N ALA A 394 -6.84 9.16 -7.60
CA ALA A 394 -5.70 8.27 -7.78
C ALA A 394 -5.99 7.17 -8.81
N PHE A 395 -7.18 6.57 -8.81
CA PHE A 395 -7.52 5.58 -9.83
C PHE A 395 -7.68 6.20 -11.23
N VAL A 396 -8.32 7.37 -11.34
CA VAL A 396 -8.38 8.12 -12.61
C VAL A 396 -6.96 8.40 -13.14
N GLU A 397 -6.05 8.90 -12.31
CA GLU A 397 -4.65 9.13 -12.68
C GLU A 397 -3.94 7.84 -13.11
N CYS A 398 -4.23 6.70 -12.46
CA CYS A 398 -3.67 5.41 -12.88
C CYS A 398 -4.12 5.01 -14.29
N LEU A 399 -5.36 5.35 -14.66
CA LEU A 399 -5.90 5.07 -15.99
C LEU A 399 -5.31 6.02 -17.04
N VAL A 400 -5.31 7.32 -16.75
CA VAL A 400 -4.81 8.37 -17.66
C VAL A 400 -3.32 8.21 -17.95
N TYR A 401 -2.51 7.92 -16.93
CA TYR A 401 -1.05 7.85 -17.05
C TYR A 401 -0.51 6.42 -17.11
N ASP A 402 -1.38 5.43 -17.32
CA ASP A 402 -1.06 4.00 -17.30
C ASP A 402 -0.16 3.55 -16.11
N ARG A 403 -0.48 4.01 -14.89
CA ARG A 403 0.27 3.66 -13.69
C ARG A 403 -0.30 2.43 -12.98
N PRO A 404 0.52 1.68 -12.21
CA PRO A 404 0.02 0.65 -11.31
C PRO A 404 -0.94 1.24 -10.26
N THR A 405 -1.95 0.47 -9.85
CA THR A 405 -2.87 0.91 -8.81
C THR A 405 -2.17 0.91 -7.45
N PRO A 406 -2.36 1.96 -6.61
CA PRO A 406 -1.73 2.04 -5.29
C PRO A 406 -2.31 1.04 -4.27
N ILE A 407 -3.49 0.49 -4.57
CA ILE A 407 -4.16 -0.55 -3.79
C ILE A 407 -4.63 -1.62 -4.75
N SER A 408 -3.94 -2.74 -4.76
CA SER A 408 -4.18 -3.85 -5.69
C SER A 408 -5.29 -4.78 -5.22
N GLY A 409 -5.74 -5.67 -6.10
CA GLY A 409 -6.57 -6.81 -5.71
C GLY A 409 -5.91 -7.66 -4.61
N GLN A 410 -4.58 -7.79 -4.62
CA GLN A 410 -3.84 -8.52 -3.61
C GLN A 410 -3.92 -7.86 -2.22
N ASP A 411 -3.94 -6.54 -2.13
CA ASP A 411 -4.16 -5.84 -0.85
C ASP A 411 -5.54 -6.20 -0.27
N GLY A 412 -6.58 -6.17 -1.10
CA GLY A 412 -7.93 -6.58 -0.69
C GLY A 412 -8.02 -8.05 -0.27
N LEU A 413 -7.32 -8.94 -0.98
CA LEU A 413 -7.24 -10.37 -0.63
C LEU A 413 -6.57 -10.58 0.74
N VAL A 414 -5.43 -9.92 0.99
CA VAL A 414 -4.73 -10.04 2.28
C VAL A 414 -5.59 -9.52 3.42
N ALA A 415 -6.24 -8.37 3.26
CA ALA A 415 -7.15 -7.83 4.27
C ALA A 415 -8.32 -8.79 4.58
N LEU A 416 -8.88 -9.45 3.55
CA LEU A 416 -9.91 -10.47 3.73
C LEU A 416 -9.39 -11.72 4.46
N ILE A 417 -8.19 -12.21 4.12
CA ILE A 417 -7.57 -13.36 4.81
C ILE A 417 -7.38 -13.04 6.29
N MET A 418 -6.85 -11.86 6.60
CA MET A 418 -6.70 -11.39 7.99
C MET A 418 -8.04 -11.34 8.72
N ALA A 419 -9.10 -10.86 8.06
CA ALA A 419 -10.44 -10.77 8.65
C ALA A 419 -11.07 -12.15 8.90
N ILE A 420 -10.90 -13.10 7.97
CA ILE A 420 -11.36 -14.49 8.14
C ILE A 420 -10.61 -15.15 9.32
N ALA A 421 -9.29 -14.98 9.37
CA ALA A 421 -8.47 -15.52 10.45
C ALA A 421 -8.80 -14.91 11.81
N ALA A 422 -9.10 -13.61 11.88
CA ALA A 422 -9.57 -12.96 13.11
C ALA A 422 -10.89 -13.57 13.60
N GLY A 423 -11.84 -13.81 12.68
CA GLY A 423 -13.09 -14.50 13.00
C GLY A 423 -12.85 -15.89 13.58
N LYS A 424 -12.05 -16.71 12.88
CA LYS A 424 -11.68 -18.07 13.34
C LYS A 424 -10.97 -18.04 14.70
N SER A 425 -10.03 -17.10 14.89
CA SER A 425 -9.29 -16.94 16.15
C SER A 425 -10.21 -16.57 17.31
N ALA A 426 -11.19 -15.68 17.10
CA ALA A 426 -12.16 -15.31 18.13
C ALA A 426 -13.06 -16.48 18.55
N GLU A 427 -13.42 -17.35 17.60
CA GLU A 427 -14.22 -18.54 17.88
C GLU A 427 -13.41 -19.64 18.58
N GLU A 428 -12.18 -19.89 18.12
CA GLU A 428 -11.32 -20.98 18.61
C GLU A 428 -10.45 -20.58 19.81
N ARG A 429 -10.37 -19.28 20.14
CA ARG A 429 -9.62 -18.71 21.26
C ARG A 429 -8.12 -19.05 21.23
N ARG A 430 -7.52 -18.99 20.06
CA ARG A 430 -6.08 -19.28 19.83
C ARG A 430 -5.49 -18.41 18.72
N TRP A 431 -4.17 -18.39 18.61
CA TRP A 431 -3.49 -17.89 17.43
C TRP A 431 -3.89 -18.70 16.19
N VAL A 432 -4.14 -18.01 15.08
CA VAL A 432 -4.46 -18.60 13.79
C VAL A 432 -3.44 -18.11 12.77
N SER A 433 -2.73 -19.05 12.15
CA SER A 433 -1.83 -18.76 11.03
C SER A 433 -2.64 -18.47 9.76
N PHE A 434 -2.20 -17.49 8.97
CA PHE A 434 -2.86 -17.22 7.68
C PHE A 434 -2.66 -18.34 6.66
N ALA A 435 -1.66 -19.22 6.86
CA ALA A 435 -1.50 -20.42 6.05
C ALA A 435 -2.70 -21.37 6.20
N GLU A 436 -3.28 -21.47 7.40
CA GLU A 436 -4.46 -22.31 7.67
C GLU A 436 -5.67 -21.88 6.83
N ILE A 437 -5.83 -20.57 6.62
CA ILE A 437 -6.94 -20.02 5.82
C ILE A 437 -6.81 -20.38 4.34
N LEU A 438 -5.58 -20.60 3.86
CA LEU A 438 -5.28 -21.02 2.49
C LEU A 438 -5.19 -22.54 2.32
N GLY A 439 -5.41 -23.32 3.38
CA GLY A 439 -5.30 -24.79 3.36
C GLY A 439 -3.86 -25.32 3.40
N GLY A 440 -2.89 -24.51 3.84
CA GLY A 440 -1.49 -24.93 4.08
C GLY A 440 -1.26 -25.47 5.50
N ASP A 441 -0.24 -26.31 5.67
CA ASP A 441 0.13 -26.96 6.94
C ASP A 441 0.81 -25.97 7.92
N GLU A 442 0.61 -26.15 9.23
CA GLU A 442 1.02 -25.20 10.31
C GLU A 442 2.54 -25.01 10.43
N SER A 443 3.34 -25.93 9.90
CA SER A 443 4.80 -25.99 10.10
C SER A 443 5.63 -25.02 9.26
N ASP A 444 5.01 -24.25 8.34
CA ASP A 444 5.70 -23.37 7.40
C ASP A 444 5.28 -21.89 7.61
N ALA A 445 5.80 -21.28 8.69
CA ALA A 445 5.53 -19.88 9.08
C ALA A 445 6.09 -18.81 8.09
N GLY A 446 6.56 -19.24 6.92
CA GLY A 446 6.58 -18.43 5.71
C GLY A 446 6.66 -19.36 4.49
N PRO A 447 5.94 -19.14 3.37
CA PRO A 447 5.32 -17.91 2.90
C PRO A 447 3.89 -18.16 2.37
N TRP A 448 2.87 -18.04 3.20
CA TRP A 448 1.47 -18.10 2.73
C TRP A 448 1.21 -17.05 1.62
N ILE A 449 2.03 -16.00 1.51
CA ILE A 449 1.98 -15.04 0.38
C ILE A 449 2.47 -15.64 -0.92
N LYS A 450 3.45 -16.56 -0.92
CA LYS A 450 3.73 -17.35 -2.13
C LYS A 450 2.56 -18.30 -2.40
N GLY A 451 1.93 -18.86 -1.37
CA GLY A 451 0.68 -19.63 -1.50
C GLY A 451 -0.45 -18.79 -2.10
N ALA A 452 -0.65 -17.55 -1.64
CA ALA A 452 -1.63 -16.60 -2.15
C ALA A 452 -1.27 -16.14 -3.57
N ARG A 453 0.01 -15.92 -3.88
CA ARG A 453 0.51 -15.59 -5.23
C ARG A 453 0.42 -16.79 -6.20
N ALA A 454 0.66 -18.00 -5.73
CA ALA A 454 0.47 -19.25 -6.48
C ALA A 454 -1.03 -19.52 -6.71
N LEU A 455 -1.87 -19.24 -5.71
CA LEU A 455 -3.33 -19.14 -5.82
C LEU A 455 -3.78 -17.96 -6.68
N LEU A 456 -2.89 -17.08 -7.13
CA LEU A 456 -3.16 -16.08 -8.19
C LEU A 456 -2.50 -16.47 -9.53
N GLY A 457 -1.63 -17.49 -9.56
CA GLY A 457 -1.04 -18.06 -10.78
C GLY A 457 0.37 -17.57 -11.13
N LYS A 458 1.08 -16.88 -10.22
CA LYS A 458 2.46 -16.42 -10.47
C LYS A 458 3.50 -17.53 -10.25
N GLU A 459 3.88 -18.23 -11.32
CA GLU A 459 5.23 -18.80 -11.45
C GLU A 459 6.10 -17.81 -12.25
N LEU A 460 7.28 -17.47 -11.71
CA LEU A 460 8.28 -16.51 -12.22
C LEU A 460 7.89 -15.02 -12.14
N MET A 461 8.86 -14.16 -11.76
CA MET A 461 8.70 -12.70 -11.76
C MET A 461 8.43 -12.22 -13.18
N GLU A 462 7.35 -11.47 -13.37
CA GLU A 462 7.01 -10.86 -14.65
C GLU A 462 7.76 -9.53 -14.86
N ARG A 463 7.78 -9.02 -16.09
CA ARG A 463 8.42 -7.72 -16.44
C ARG A 463 7.99 -6.58 -15.52
N SER A 464 6.72 -6.59 -15.08
CA SER A 464 6.15 -5.64 -14.12
C SER A 464 6.80 -5.69 -12.73
N ASP A 465 7.21 -6.87 -12.26
CA ASP A 465 7.89 -7.05 -10.98
C ASP A 465 9.34 -6.52 -11.05
N ILE A 466 10.00 -6.61 -12.21
CA ILE A 466 11.35 -6.06 -12.46
C ILE A 466 11.32 -4.52 -12.44
N VAL A 467 10.32 -3.92 -13.09
CA VAL A 467 10.11 -2.47 -13.09
C VAL A 467 9.81 -1.96 -11.68
N ALA A 468 9.03 -2.69 -10.88
CA ALA A 468 8.77 -2.33 -9.48
C ALA A 468 10.05 -2.34 -8.62
N VAL A 469 10.94 -3.34 -8.82
CA VAL A 469 12.25 -3.37 -8.14
C VAL A 469 13.14 -2.22 -8.59
N PHE A 470 13.15 -1.90 -9.89
CA PHE A 470 13.87 -0.76 -10.42
C PHE A 470 13.42 0.55 -9.75
N GLN A 471 12.11 0.78 -9.64
CA GLN A 471 11.55 1.97 -8.98
C GLN A 471 11.84 2.05 -7.47
N ILE A 472 12.06 0.92 -6.80
CA ILE A 472 12.49 0.90 -5.39
C ILE A 472 13.95 1.33 -5.25
N LEU A 473 14.78 1.01 -6.24
CA LEU A 473 16.21 1.32 -6.25
C LEU A 473 16.50 2.71 -6.82
N ASP A 474 15.68 3.21 -7.74
CA ASP A 474 15.69 4.60 -8.23
C ASP A 474 15.04 5.54 -7.21
N VAL A 475 15.74 5.75 -6.10
CA VAL A 475 15.29 6.61 -4.99
C VAL A 475 15.15 8.07 -5.44
N GLU A 476 15.96 8.50 -6.40
CA GLU A 476 16.02 9.87 -6.90
C GLU A 476 14.96 10.14 -7.99
N ARG A 477 14.35 9.08 -8.53
CA ARG A 477 13.34 9.09 -9.60
C ARG A 477 13.84 9.75 -10.88
N ASP A 478 15.12 9.59 -11.18
CA ASP A 478 15.75 10.18 -12.36
C ASP A 478 15.83 9.20 -13.55
N GLY A 479 15.32 7.97 -13.36
CA GLY A 479 15.33 6.93 -14.38
C GLY A 479 16.62 6.11 -14.42
N TYR A 480 17.51 6.26 -13.43
CA TYR A 480 18.78 5.55 -13.35
C TYR A 480 19.07 5.04 -11.93
N ILE A 481 19.80 3.93 -11.81
CA ILE A 481 20.30 3.43 -10.53
C ILE A 481 21.78 3.83 -10.39
N SER A 482 22.06 4.74 -9.46
CA SER A 482 23.42 5.20 -9.20
C SER A 482 24.21 4.22 -8.30
N THR A 483 25.55 4.35 -8.29
CA THR A 483 26.41 3.62 -7.33
C THR A 483 26.03 3.90 -5.87
N PHE A 484 25.46 5.08 -5.59
CA PHE A 484 24.94 5.44 -4.27
C PHE A 484 23.71 4.59 -3.92
N ASN A 485 22.75 4.44 -4.84
CA ASN A 485 21.56 3.62 -4.62
C ASN A 485 21.92 2.14 -4.38
N ILE A 486 22.89 1.60 -5.15
CA ILE A 486 23.39 0.23 -4.98
C ILE A 486 24.07 0.08 -3.62
N LYS A 487 24.90 1.05 -3.23
CA LYS A 487 25.58 1.05 -1.93
C LYS A 487 24.57 1.08 -0.78
N GLU A 488 23.54 1.89 -0.89
CA GLU A 488 22.50 1.98 0.12
C GLU A 488 21.71 0.67 0.23
N ALA A 489 21.34 0.07 -0.90
CA ALA A 489 20.69 -1.23 -0.95
C ALA A 489 21.56 -2.35 -0.36
N LEU A 490 22.87 -2.39 -0.67
CA LEU A 490 23.80 -3.39 -0.15
C LEU A 490 24.12 -3.18 1.34
N ASN A 491 24.26 -1.94 1.79
CA ASN A 491 24.43 -1.64 3.22
C ASN A 491 23.21 -2.10 4.03
N ARG A 492 21.99 -1.93 3.49
CA ARG A 492 20.75 -2.44 4.08
C ARG A 492 20.69 -3.98 4.10
N LEU A 493 21.47 -4.64 3.25
CA LEU A 493 21.67 -6.09 3.20
C LEU A 493 22.78 -6.61 4.14
N GLY A 494 23.47 -5.71 4.85
CA GLY A 494 24.61 -6.06 5.70
C GLY A 494 25.91 -6.28 4.93
N GLU A 495 25.94 -5.94 3.65
CA GLU A 495 27.13 -5.98 2.79
C GLU A 495 27.68 -4.55 2.64
N TYR A 496 28.99 -4.38 2.87
CA TYR A 496 29.62 -3.06 2.87
C TYR A 496 30.66 -2.93 1.75
N PRO A 497 30.24 -2.88 0.49
CA PRO A 497 31.15 -2.84 -0.65
C PRO A 497 31.94 -1.53 -0.70
N SER A 498 33.21 -1.64 -1.10
CA SER A 498 34.06 -0.49 -1.39
C SER A 498 33.59 0.24 -2.64
N ASN A 499 33.93 1.53 -2.77
CA ASN A 499 33.58 2.32 -3.96
C ASN A 499 34.13 1.69 -5.25
N ALA A 500 35.29 1.02 -5.20
CA ALA A 500 35.87 0.32 -6.34
C ALA A 500 35.06 -0.91 -6.78
N GLU A 501 34.42 -1.62 -5.85
CA GLU A 501 33.54 -2.74 -6.13
C GLU A 501 32.21 -2.28 -6.73
N LEU A 502 31.66 -1.17 -6.24
CA LEU A 502 30.43 -0.56 -6.76
C LEU A 502 30.62 -0.05 -8.19
N THR A 503 31.71 0.66 -8.47
CA THR A 503 32.04 1.11 -9.83
C THR A 503 32.22 -0.07 -10.78
N ARG A 504 32.79 -1.18 -10.30
CA ARG A 504 32.94 -2.40 -11.09
C ARG A 504 31.62 -3.11 -11.35
N LEU A 505 30.69 -3.11 -10.39
CA LEU A 505 29.35 -3.67 -10.54
C LEU A 505 28.55 -2.90 -11.60
N VAL A 506 28.51 -1.57 -11.51
CA VAL A 506 27.83 -0.72 -12.49
C VAL A 506 28.42 -0.96 -13.88
N ARG A 507 29.74 -0.90 -14.04
CA ARG A 507 30.40 -1.11 -15.34
C ARG A 507 30.16 -2.50 -15.97
N ILE A 508 29.80 -3.51 -15.19
CA ILE A 508 29.49 -4.86 -15.71
C ILE A 508 28.02 -4.97 -16.13
N ALA A 509 27.14 -4.21 -15.48
CA ALA A 509 25.70 -4.25 -15.70
C ALA A 509 25.20 -3.17 -16.67
N ASP A 510 25.99 -2.12 -16.87
CA ASP A 510 25.83 -1.05 -17.86
C ASP A 510 26.13 -1.61 -19.27
N VAL A 511 25.08 -1.95 -20.02
CA VAL A 511 25.18 -2.62 -21.31
C VAL A 511 25.48 -1.59 -22.41
N ASP A 512 25.00 -0.36 -22.27
CA ASP A 512 25.18 0.72 -23.25
C ASP A 512 26.44 1.59 -23.01
N ASN A 513 27.15 1.37 -21.90
CA ASN A 513 28.36 2.08 -21.46
C ASN A 513 28.16 3.58 -21.18
N ASP A 514 26.97 4.00 -20.73
CA ASP A 514 26.69 5.40 -20.38
C ASP A 514 27.20 5.79 -18.96
N GLY A 515 27.69 4.81 -18.19
CA GLY A 515 28.20 4.97 -16.83
C GLY A 515 27.13 4.93 -15.74
N ARG A 516 25.89 4.60 -16.09
CA ARG A 516 24.71 4.48 -15.21
C ARG A 516 24.02 3.13 -15.46
N LEU A 517 22.98 2.83 -14.70
CA LEU A 517 22.14 1.65 -14.94
C LEU A 517 20.73 2.12 -15.24
N SER A 518 20.32 2.03 -16.50
CA SER A 518 18.96 2.32 -16.92
C SER A 518 17.99 1.19 -16.55
N ALA A 519 16.69 1.44 -16.66
CA ALA A 519 15.68 0.41 -16.51
C ALA A 519 15.87 -0.74 -17.52
N GLN A 520 16.37 -0.42 -18.72
CA GLN A 520 16.61 -1.38 -19.79
C GLN A 520 17.84 -2.26 -19.47
N ASP A 521 18.94 -1.68 -18.97
CA ASP A 521 20.12 -2.44 -18.50
C ASP A 521 19.76 -3.42 -17.39
N PHE A 522 18.92 -2.96 -16.46
CA PHE A 522 18.45 -3.76 -15.34
C PHE A 522 17.59 -4.94 -15.81
N GLU A 523 16.70 -4.71 -16.79
CA GLU A 523 15.87 -5.75 -17.40
C GLU A 523 16.69 -6.78 -18.18
N ASP A 524 17.65 -6.33 -18.99
CA ASP A 524 18.48 -7.18 -19.82
C ASP A 524 19.42 -8.07 -18.99
N LEU A 525 19.99 -7.52 -17.92
CA LEU A 525 20.79 -8.27 -16.96
C LEU A 525 19.96 -9.37 -16.26
N PHE A 526 18.71 -9.05 -15.90
CA PHE A 526 17.82 -10.00 -15.23
C PHE A 526 17.36 -11.12 -16.18
N CYS A 527 17.02 -10.77 -17.42
CA CYS A 527 16.68 -11.73 -18.47
C CYS A 527 17.85 -12.67 -18.80
N ALA A 528 19.09 -12.15 -18.81
CA ALA A 528 20.28 -12.98 -19.00
C ALA A 528 20.50 -13.97 -17.83
N PHE A 529 20.18 -13.59 -16.59
CA PHE A 529 20.26 -14.48 -15.42
C PHE A 529 19.25 -15.64 -15.49
N LEU A 530 18.02 -15.36 -15.91
CA LEU A 530 16.97 -16.37 -16.05
C LEU A 530 17.30 -17.40 -17.15
N ARG A 531 17.94 -16.97 -18.24
CA ARG A 531 18.39 -17.87 -19.32
C ARG A 531 19.53 -18.82 -18.93
N VAL A 532 20.30 -18.51 -17.88
CA VAL A 532 21.40 -19.37 -17.39
C VAL A 532 20.90 -20.45 -16.41
N ARG A 533 19.64 -20.37 -15.97
CA ARG A 533 18.99 -21.35 -15.07
C ARG A 533 18.13 -22.40 -15.79
N GLN A 534 17.88 -22.24 -17.09
CA GLN A 534 17.39 -23.30 -17.98
C GLN A 534 18.58 -24.05 -18.57
#